data_AF-A0A850LUM8-F1
#
_entry.id   AF-A0A850LUM8-F1
#
_cell.length_a   1.000
_cell.length_b   1.000
_cell.length_c   1.000
_cell.angle_alpha   90.00
_cell.angle_beta   90.00
_cell.angle_gamma   90.00
#
_symmetry.space_group_name_H-M   'P 1'
#
loop_
_entity.id
_entity.type
_entity.pdbx_description
1 polymer ?
#
loop_
_entity_poly.entity_id
_entity_poly.type
_entity_poly.pdbx_seq_one_letter_code
_entity_poly.pdbx_strand_id
1 'polypeptide(L)'
;MDAIANEIIEYMNKILSQTTYLGIFGENDKVYYMQGALKKYLPFLQSYIQENFKLLGVGDHSIPLSGVNLVFFKITENSILVLHTREGPVGQLLAFKSRMFRFADKIEDEIIKLTPVKKKTEPRKKTAVSAERIPVLTVSIDKKKFPMDEASILHNIDGEKTITEICQKTKIPRLKVNEILKKYQKKGWVRLKRVIGGKTPKPTEKPQIIITKEVKKVTKPKPPAPKIIKTPTPSQPKRPAPFVAKTPESKKVAQPITKPTIPTKPIIEKKVIPEFQPKGAEPEVLDDEIIYNFPILTVEEPKVKMSKNEQKILKMCDGRNTVEDICNIFSMNKVELMSTLRKFQKKGILKLTRIIPSSTKEAKAKILEKKSVSIDEYDKHLVGQLDDLIDKVEKKIEMRIEDEDPEKLVEKAVQKQAVPEEPIVAEEEFEETLTDLEKLLETTEESSESSEIQSFDDALTELTDLLDDSSTKEKTTESISLEQPISEPEKKASSTPLTPTESEVSTTNETQTEIVPKIKGAKVICQHCKAALPSTKRICSQCGNPVRTCPHCSAPISVHTRICPDCSGIVT
;
A
#
# COMPACT_ATOMS: atom_id res chain seq x y z
N MET A 1 -26.31 -7.62 5.86
CA MET A 1 -25.19 -7.06 5.06
C MET A 1 -25.66 -6.26 3.85
N ASP A 2 -26.51 -6.81 2.97
CA ASP A 2 -26.87 -6.17 1.69
C ASP A 2 -27.43 -4.74 1.84
N ALA A 3 -28.21 -4.48 2.89
CA ALA A 3 -28.70 -3.14 3.21
C ALA A 3 -27.57 -2.11 3.46
N ILE A 4 -26.49 -2.50 4.17
CA ILE A 4 -25.32 -1.65 4.41
C ILE A 4 -24.55 -1.44 3.11
N ALA A 5 -24.43 -2.49 2.29
CA ALA A 5 -23.78 -2.40 1.00
C ALA A 5 -24.52 -1.41 0.08
N ASN A 6 -25.85 -1.52 -0.02
CA ASN A 6 -26.69 -0.62 -0.81
C ASN A 6 -26.59 0.83 -0.30
N GLU A 7 -26.62 1.07 1.02
CA GLU A 7 -26.41 2.41 1.61
C GLU A 7 -25.07 3.03 1.17
N ILE A 8 -24.00 2.23 1.10
CA ILE A 8 -22.67 2.68 0.63
C ILE A 8 -22.67 2.93 -0.89
N ILE A 9 -23.32 2.07 -1.69
CA ILE A 9 -23.38 2.19 -3.15
C ILE A 9 -24.19 3.43 -3.54
N GLU A 10 -25.38 3.64 -2.98
CA GLU A 10 -26.21 4.84 -3.21
C GLU A 10 -25.44 6.11 -2.84
N TYR A 11 -24.73 6.08 -1.71
CA TYR A 11 -23.91 7.20 -1.26
C TYR A 11 -22.75 7.50 -2.23
N MET A 12 -22.05 6.47 -2.72
CA MET A 12 -20.95 6.64 -3.68
C MET A 12 -21.46 7.08 -5.07
N ASN A 13 -22.54 6.49 -5.57
CA ASN A 13 -23.16 6.89 -6.83
C ASN A 13 -23.59 8.36 -6.81
N LYS A 14 -24.11 8.85 -5.67
CA LYS A 14 -24.47 10.26 -5.47
C LYS A 14 -23.27 11.23 -5.49
N ILE A 15 -22.08 10.78 -5.07
CA ILE A 15 -20.87 11.61 -5.07
C ILE A 15 -20.15 11.57 -6.42
N LEU A 16 -20.11 10.40 -7.05
CA LEU A 16 -19.32 10.16 -8.27
C LEU A 16 -20.11 10.37 -9.57
N SER A 17 -21.44 10.40 -9.51
CA SER A 17 -22.33 10.37 -10.68
C SER A 17 -22.05 9.17 -11.60
N GLN A 18 -21.53 8.08 -11.04
CA GLN A 18 -21.08 6.88 -11.74
C GLN A 18 -21.46 5.63 -10.95
N THR A 19 -21.75 4.52 -11.65
CA THR A 19 -22.05 3.23 -11.04
C THR A 19 -20.82 2.66 -10.32
N THR A 20 -20.87 2.70 -8.99
CA THR A 20 -19.84 2.15 -8.11
C THR A 20 -20.19 0.71 -7.74
N TYR A 21 -19.25 -0.20 -7.93
CA TYR A 21 -19.34 -1.59 -7.52
C TYR A 21 -18.64 -1.82 -6.19
N LEU A 22 -19.26 -2.62 -5.33
CA LEU A 22 -18.81 -2.83 -3.95
C LEU A 22 -18.56 -4.31 -3.62
N GLY A 23 -17.48 -4.56 -2.88
CA GLY A 23 -17.21 -5.81 -2.18
C GLY A 23 -16.76 -5.57 -0.74
N ILE A 24 -17.15 -6.46 0.18
CA ILE A 24 -16.79 -6.43 1.59
C ILE A 24 -16.18 -7.78 1.96
N PHE A 25 -14.94 -7.74 2.44
CA PHE A 25 -14.11 -8.90 2.74
C PHE A 25 -13.64 -8.88 4.20
N GLY A 26 -13.54 -10.05 4.81
CA GLY A 26 -12.99 -10.23 6.15
C GLY A 26 -11.51 -10.56 6.18
N GLU A 27 -10.97 -10.72 7.38
CA GLU A 27 -9.71 -11.44 7.58
C GLU A 27 -9.82 -12.87 7.00
N ASN A 28 -8.77 -13.35 6.35
CA ASN A 28 -8.71 -14.66 5.67
C ASN A 28 -9.67 -14.78 4.47
N ASP A 29 -9.80 -13.71 3.68
CA ASP A 29 -10.52 -13.66 2.39
C ASP A 29 -12.00 -14.04 2.41
N LYS A 30 -12.60 -14.11 3.60
CA LYS A 30 -14.03 -14.40 3.75
C LYS A 30 -14.85 -13.29 3.11
N VAL A 31 -15.47 -13.58 1.96
CA VAL A 31 -16.35 -12.65 1.27
C VAL A 31 -17.66 -12.54 2.06
N TYR A 32 -18.02 -11.33 2.51
CA TYR A 32 -19.31 -11.05 3.16
C TYR A 32 -20.34 -10.48 2.18
N TYR A 33 -19.86 -9.75 1.17
CA TYR A 33 -20.69 -9.16 0.11
C TYR A 33 -19.81 -8.93 -1.13
N MET A 34 -20.32 -9.16 -2.34
CA MET A 34 -19.61 -8.83 -3.58
C MET A 34 -20.58 -8.74 -4.76
N GLN A 35 -20.56 -7.61 -5.47
CA GLN A 35 -21.35 -7.44 -6.69
C GLN A 35 -20.74 -8.12 -7.92
N GLY A 36 -21.59 -8.44 -8.90
CA GLY A 36 -21.23 -9.21 -10.10
C GLY A 36 -20.01 -8.68 -10.86
N ALA A 37 -19.89 -7.36 -11.03
CA ALA A 37 -18.77 -6.76 -11.77
C ALA A 37 -17.39 -6.90 -11.08
N LEU A 38 -17.35 -7.21 -9.78
CA LEU A 38 -16.11 -7.50 -9.03
C LEU A 38 -15.71 -8.98 -9.14
N LYS A 39 -16.61 -9.89 -9.55
CA LYS A 39 -16.30 -11.33 -9.67
C LYS A 39 -15.11 -11.61 -10.60
N LYS A 40 -14.96 -10.82 -11.68
CA LYS A 40 -13.82 -10.92 -12.62
C LYS A 40 -12.45 -10.65 -11.98
N TYR A 41 -12.41 -9.98 -10.82
CA TYR A 41 -11.19 -9.72 -10.06
C TYR A 41 -11.03 -10.65 -8.85
N LEU A 42 -11.98 -11.54 -8.55
CA LEU A 42 -12.01 -12.31 -7.29
C LEU A 42 -10.67 -13.01 -6.94
N PRO A 43 -9.97 -13.71 -7.86
CA PRO A 43 -8.69 -14.35 -7.53
C PRO A 43 -7.62 -13.35 -7.08
N PHE A 44 -7.57 -12.19 -7.76
CA PHE A 44 -6.67 -11.10 -7.41
C PHE A 44 -7.05 -10.44 -6.08
N LEU A 45 -8.35 -10.21 -5.84
CA LEU A 45 -8.84 -9.62 -4.57
C LEU A 45 -8.44 -10.50 -3.38
N GLN A 46 -8.61 -11.82 -3.49
CA GLN A 46 -8.25 -12.79 -2.45
C GLN A 46 -6.74 -12.79 -2.20
N SER A 47 -5.91 -13.04 -3.22
CA SER A 47 -4.44 -13.00 -3.10
C SER A 47 -3.94 -11.67 -2.51
N TYR A 48 -4.46 -10.54 -2.98
CA TYR A 48 -4.07 -9.23 -2.46
C TYR A 48 -4.43 -9.04 -0.99
N ILE A 49 -5.63 -9.47 -0.57
CA ILE A 49 -6.08 -9.38 0.82
C ILE A 49 -5.23 -10.29 1.72
N GLN A 50 -5.02 -11.55 1.37
CA GLN A 50 -4.15 -12.48 2.10
C GLN A 50 -2.76 -11.89 2.43
N GLU A 51 -2.12 -11.26 1.45
CA GLU A 51 -0.79 -10.69 1.59
C GLU A 51 -0.77 -9.34 2.33
N ASN A 52 -1.72 -8.44 2.02
CA ASN A 52 -1.63 -7.02 2.39
C ASN A 52 -2.56 -6.61 3.54
N PHE A 53 -3.49 -7.44 3.98
CA PHE A 53 -4.45 -7.11 5.05
C PHE A 53 -3.78 -6.65 6.35
N LYS A 54 -2.62 -7.22 6.69
CA LYS A 54 -1.84 -6.87 7.89
C LYS A 54 -0.92 -5.66 7.70
N LEU A 55 -0.67 -5.25 6.46
CA LEU A 55 0.18 -4.10 6.12
C LEU A 55 -0.60 -2.77 6.14
N LEU A 56 -1.90 -2.83 5.87
CA LEU A 56 -2.79 -1.66 5.94
C LEU A 56 -3.21 -1.39 7.40
N GLY A 57 -3.14 -0.11 7.81
CA GLY A 57 -3.74 0.40 9.03
C GLY A 57 -5.26 0.59 8.87
N VAL A 58 -5.98 0.67 9.99
CA VAL A 58 -7.41 1.05 9.96
C VAL A 58 -7.52 2.51 9.54
N GLY A 59 -8.35 2.80 8.53
CA GLY A 59 -8.44 4.10 7.87
C GLY A 59 -7.53 4.28 6.66
N ASP A 60 -6.63 3.34 6.39
CA ASP A 60 -5.77 3.36 5.20
C ASP A 60 -6.47 2.78 3.96
N HIS A 61 -5.85 3.02 2.81
CA HIS A 61 -6.30 2.53 1.51
C HIS A 61 -5.12 2.08 0.64
N SER A 62 -5.42 1.31 -0.40
CA SER A 62 -4.45 0.89 -1.41
C SER A 62 -5.06 0.85 -2.80
N ILE A 63 -4.23 1.13 -3.80
CA ILE A 63 -4.55 1.11 -5.23
C ILE A 63 -3.53 0.17 -5.91
N PRO A 64 -3.75 -1.16 -5.92
CA PRO A 64 -2.70 -2.09 -6.31
C PRO A 64 -2.61 -2.38 -7.81
N LEU A 65 -3.61 -1.98 -8.60
CA LEU A 65 -3.61 -2.12 -10.07
C LEU A 65 -3.59 -0.76 -10.75
N SER A 66 -2.51 -0.43 -11.46
CA SER A 66 -2.46 0.77 -12.30
C SER A 66 -3.36 0.60 -13.52
N GLY A 67 -4.21 1.59 -13.79
CA GLY A 67 -5.15 1.58 -14.92
C GLY A 67 -6.48 0.89 -14.66
N VAL A 68 -6.67 0.26 -13.49
CA VAL A 68 -7.98 -0.24 -13.04
C VAL A 68 -8.49 0.68 -11.93
N ASN A 69 -9.70 1.22 -12.07
CA ASN A 69 -10.33 2.01 -11.01
C ASN A 69 -10.83 1.08 -9.92
N LEU A 70 -9.92 0.63 -9.05
CA LEU A 70 -10.20 -0.30 -7.96
C LEU A 70 -9.38 0.08 -6.73
N VAL A 71 -10.05 0.31 -5.61
CA VAL A 71 -9.42 0.79 -4.37
C VAL A 71 -9.89 -0.06 -3.19
N PHE A 72 -8.92 -0.49 -2.38
CA PHE A 72 -9.15 -1.18 -1.11
C PHE A 72 -9.11 -0.15 0.02
N PHE A 73 -10.06 -0.22 0.95
CA PHE A 73 -10.13 0.59 2.17
C PHE A 73 -10.22 -0.35 3.37
N LYS A 74 -9.29 -0.24 4.33
CA LYS A 74 -9.38 -1.02 5.55
C LYS A 74 -10.20 -0.27 6.60
N ILE A 75 -11.45 -0.67 6.74
CA ILE A 75 -12.44 0.06 7.54
C ILE A 75 -12.36 -0.32 9.03
N THR A 76 -12.09 -1.59 9.33
CA THR A 76 -11.93 -2.08 10.71
C THR A 76 -10.73 -3.02 10.81
N GLU A 77 -10.38 -3.48 12.01
CA GLU A 77 -9.28 -4.46 12.17
C GLU A 77 -9.55 -5.77 11.41
N ASN A 78 -10.82 -6.13 11.25
CA ASN A 78 -11.30 -7.40 10.72
C ASN A 78 -11.93 -7.32 9.32
N SER A 79 -11.95 -6.14 8.69
CA SER A 79 -12.63 -5.94 7.40
C SER A 79 -11.91 -5.00 6.43
N ILE A 80 -11.96 -5.35 5.14
CA ILE A 80 -11.58 -4.51 4.00
C ILE A 80 -12.77 -4.37 3.07
N LEU A 81 -13.01 -3.14 2.65
CA LEU A 81 -13.99 -2.77 1.65
C LEU A 81 -13.28 -2.46 0.33
N VAL A 82 -13.82 -2.96 -0.78
CA VAL A 82 -13.28 -2.77 -2.13
C VAL A 82 -14.31 -2.01 -2.96
N LEU A 83 -13.92 -0.86 -3.50
CA LEU A 83 -14.71 -0.10 -4.47
C LEU A 83 -14.11 -0.25 -5.87
N HIS A 84 -14.97 -0.37 -6.88
CA HIS A 84 -14.58 -0.40 -8.29
C HIS A 84 -15.55 0.44 -9.14
N THR A 85 -15.05 1.24 -10.07
CA THR A 85 -15.86 1.85 -11.16
C THR A 85 -15.36 1.33 -12.51
N ARG A 86 -16.24 1.24 -13.51
CA ARG A 86 -15.81 0.89 -14.88
C ARG A 86 -14.96 1.99 -15.51
N GLU A 87 -15.31 3.24 -15.21
CA GLU A 87 -14.78 4.45 -15.85
C GLU A 87 -14.41 5.49 -14.79
N GLY A 88 -13.98 6.68 -15.23
CA GLY A 88 -13.50 7.78 -14.38
C GLY A 88 -12.03 7.65 -13.96
N PRO A 89 -11.49 8.61 -13.21
CA PRO A 89 -10.17 8.53 -12.60
C PRO A 89 -10.21 7.86 -11.22
N VAL A 90 -9.33 6.89 -10.95
CA VAL A 90 -9.25 6.16 -9.65
C VAL A 90 -9.16 7.08 -8.42
N GLY A 91 -8.64 8.30 -8.56
CA GLY A 91 -8.60 9.30 -7.49
C GLY A 91 -9.98 9.72 -6.96
N GLN A 92 -11.05 9.60 -7.76
CA GLN A 92 -12.42 9.87 -7.32
C GLN A 92 -12.90 8.90 -6.24
N LEU A 93 -12.53 7.61 -6.33
CA LEU A 93 -12.86 6.61 -5.31
C LEU A 93 -12.29 6.98 -3.93
N LEU A 94 -11.21 7.76 -3.87
CA LEU A 94 -10.61 8.25 -2.61
C LEU A 94 -11.50 9.23 -1.85
N ALA A 95 -12.54 9.82 -2.47
CA ALA A 95 -13.53 10.63 -1.76
C ALA A 95 -14.18 9.87 -0.59
N PHE A 96 -14.35 8.54 -0.75
CA PHE A 96 -14.86 7.65 0.29
C PHE A 96 -14.00 7.66 1.57
N LYS A 97 -12.70 7.96 1.49
CA LYS A 97 -11.78 7.93 2.64
C LYS A 97 -12.27 8.81 3.79
N SER A 98 -12.84 9.98 3.46
CA SER A 98 -13.37 10.94 4.44
C SER A 98 -14.66 10.47 5.15
N ARG A 99 -15.30 9.41 4.64
CA ARG A 99 -16.64 8.95 5.06
C ARG A 99 -16.68 7.50 5.53
N MET A 100 -15.64 6.70 5.28
CA MET A 100 -15.62 5.27 5.62
C MET A 100 -15.99 4.98 7.08
N PHE A 101 -15.55 5.84 8.01
CA PHE A 101 -15.79 5.67 9.45
C PHE A 101 -17.28 5.70 9.82
N ARG A 102 -18.14 6.36 9.04
CA ARG A 102 -19.60 6.33 9.24
C ARG A 102 -20.20 4.92 9.08
N PHE A 103 -19.53 4.06 8.32
CA PHE A 103 -19.97 2.70 8.03
C PHE A 103 -19.20 1.65 8.85
N ALA A 104 -18.14 2.03 9.56
CA ALA A 104 -17.27 1.11 10.30
C ALA A 104 -18.04 0.30 11.35
N ASP A 105 -18.72 0.99 12.27
CA ASP A 105 -19.48 0.36 13.36
C ASP A 105 -20.57 -0.58 12.80
N LYS A 106 -21.32 -0.12 11.77
CA LYS A 106 -22.35 -0.92 11.09
C LYS A 106 -21.79 -2.19 10.47
N ILE A 107 -20.65 -2.09 9.78
CA ILE A 107 -19.98 -3.23 9.15
C ILE A 107 -19.45 -4.20 10.21
N GLU A 108 -18.87 -3.69 11.30
CA GLU A 108 -18.34 -4.53 12.39
C GLU A 108 -19.44 -5.30 13.11
N ASP A 109 -20.52 -4.64 13.51
CA ASP A 109 -21.69 -5.28 14.14
C ASP A 109 -22.26 -6.41 13.27
N GLU A 110 -22.37 -6.19 11.97
CA GLU A 110 -22.92 -7.16 11.03
C GLU A 110 -21.94 -8.31 10.75
N ILE A 111 -20.63 -8.04 10.70
CA ILE A 111 -19.59 -9.06 10.61
C ILE A 111 -19.56 -9.94 11.88
N ILE A 112 -19.77 -9.36 13.07
CA ILE A 112 -19.86 -10.09 14.33
C ILE A 112 -21.09 -11.02 14.36
N LYS A 113 -22.20 -10.63 13.72
CA LYS A 113 -23.38 -11.50 13.54
C LYS A 113 -23.14 -12.63 12.53
N LEU A 114 -22.59 -12.31 11.34
CA LEU A 114 -22.35 -13.26 10.24
C LEU A 114 -21.14 -14.18 10.44
N THR A 115 -20.22 -13.78 11.31
CA THR A 115 -19.16 -14.64 11.81
C THR A 115 -19.53 -14.94 13.24
N PRO A 116 -20.43 -15.93 13.49
CA PRO A 116 -20.73 -16.34 14.83
C PRO A 116 -19.40 -16.71 15.46
N VAL A 117 -18.94 -15.85 16.37
CA VAL A 117 -17.70 -16.06 17.09
C VAL A 117 -17.99 -17.28 17.95
N LYS A 118 -17.69 -18.46 17.39
CA LYS A 118 -17.38 -19.64 18.17
C LYS A 118 -16.36 -19.11 19.16
N LYS A 119 -16.80 -18.88 20.39
CA LYS A 119 -15.94 -18.57 21.52
C LYS A 119 -15.11 -19.82 21.76
N LYS A 120 -14.12 -19.98 20.88
CA LYS A 120 -12.75 -20.28 21.23
C LYS A 120 -12.31 -19.27 22.30
N THR A 121 -12.86 -19.44 23.49
CA THR A 121 -12.14 -20.11 24.57
C THR A 121 -11.26 -21.26 24.03
N GLU A 122 -10.30 -20.92 23.16
CA GLU A 122 -9.03 -21.59 23.19
C GLU A 122 -8.63 -21.47 24.65
N PRO A 123 -8.45 -22.59 25.37
CA PRO A 123 -8.00 -22.52 26.75
C PRO A 123 -6.66 -21.81 26.67
N ARG A 124 -6.63 -20.52 27.05
CA ARG A 124 -5.49 -19.62 26.83
C ARG A 124 -4.24 -20.43 27.13
N LYS A 125 -3.45 -20.77 26.10
CA LYS A 125 -2.12 -21.37 26.27
C LYS A 125 -1.49 -20.49 27.32
N LYS A 126 -1.34 -20.98 28.55
CA LYS A 126 -1.11 -20.13 29.73
C LYS A 126 0.19 -19.39 29.45
N THR A 127 0.09 -18.16 28.95
CA THR A 127 1.22 -17.37 28.47
C THR A 127 2.07 -17.17 29.70
N ALA A 128 3.16 -17.94 29.80
CA ALA A 128 3.73 -18.34 31.07
C ALA A 128 3.92 -17.11 31.94
N VAL A 129 3.09 -16.99 32.99
CA VAL A 129 2.67 -15.70 33.58
C VAL A 129 3.91 -14.84 33.78
N SER A 130 4.07 -13.85 32.90
CA SER A 130 5.39 -13.25 32.70
C SER A 130 5.78 -12.51 33.95
N ALA A 131 6.75 -13.06 34.70
CA ALA A 131 7.09 -12.60 36.04
C ALA A 131 7.31 -11.08 36.08
N GLU A 132 6.35 -10.37 36.65
CA GLU A 132 6.34 -8.92 36.67
C GLU A 132 7.46 -8.42 37.58
N ARG A 133 8.09 -7.32 37.17
CA ARG A 133 9.22 -6.74 37.89
C ARG A 133 8.73 -5.49 38.59
N ILE A 134 8.70 -5.53 39.91
CA ILE A 134 8.32 -4.40 40.76
C ILE A 134 9.60 -3.80 41.34
N PRO A 135 9.90 -2.52 41.07
CA PRO A 135 11.02 -1.83 41.70
C PRO A 135 10.69 -1.52 43.16
N VAL A 136 11.66 -1.72 44.04
CA VAL A 136 11.56 -1.45 45.48
C VAL A 136 12.72 -0.55 45.89
N LEU A 137 12.42 0.57 46.55
CA LEU A 137 13.44 1.46 47.09
C LEU A 137 14.19 0.79 48.25
N THR A 138 15.51 0.95 48.30
CA THR A 138 16.37 0.33 49.33
C THR A 138 17.05 1.35 50.24
N VAL A 139 17.02 2.63 49.87
CA VAL A 139 17.67 3.75 50.58
C VAL A 139 16.74 4.96 50.48
N SER A 140 16.59 5.74 51.55
CA SER A 140 15.84 7.00 51.50
C SER A 140 16.50 8.04 50.58
N ILE A 141 15.67 8.81 49.89
CA ILE A 141 16.08 9.64 48.74
C ILE A 141 16.01 11.14 49.05
N ASP A 142 15.27 11.51 50.08
CA ASP A 142 14.80 12.86 50.48
C ASP A 142 15.89 13.94 50.54
N LYS A 143 17.16 13.57 50.78
CA LYS A 143 18.30 14.50 50.91
C LYS A 143 19.10 14.71 49.62
N LYS A 144 18.69 14.14 48.49
CA LYS A 144 19.45 14.16 47.23
C LYS A 144 18.68 14.89 46.13
N LYS A 145 19.40 15.68 45.32
CA LYS A 145 18.85 16.39 44.16
C LYS A 145 18.96 15.51 42.91
N PHE A 146 17.89 15.46 42.12
CA PHE A 146 17.77 14.67 40.89
C PHE A 146 17.22 15.54 39.75
N PRO A 147 17.52 15.21 38.48
CA PRO A 147 16.76 15.76 37.36
C PRO A 147 15.29 15.33 37.44
N MET A 148 14.40 16.17 36.91
CA MET A 148 12.94 16.04 37.07
C MET A 148 12.40 14.65 36.70
N ASP A 149 12.75 14.12 35.52
CA ASP A 149 12.38 12.77 35.06
C ASP A 149 12.77 11.66 36.07
N GLU A 150 13.98 11.73 36.64
CA GLU A 150 14.45 10.75 37.62
C GLU A 150 13.72 10.90 38.95
N ALA A 151 13.46 12.13 39.39
CA ALA A 151 12.70 12.39 40.61
C ALA A 151 11.27 11.83 40.50
N SER A 152 10.57 12.10 39.40
CA SER A 152 9.19 11.62 39.16
C SER A 152 9.10 10.09 39.11
N ILE A 153 10.12 9.41 38.56
CA ILE A 153 10.20 7.95 38.58
C ILE A 153 10.48 7.46 40.00
N LEU A 154 11.53 7.96 40.66
CA LEU A 154 11.95 7.50 42.00
C LEU A 154 10.85 7.70 43.06
N HIS A 155 10.09 8.80 42.98
CA HIS A 155 8.95 9.08 43.87
C HIS A 155 7.70 8.20 43.59
N ASN A 156 7.72 7.39 42.53
CA ASN A 156 6.70 6.37 42.26
C ASN A 156 7.20 4.94 42.52
N ILE A 157 8.35 4.75 43.15
CA ILE A 157 8.90 3.43 43.52
C ILE A 157 8.53 3.10 44.97
N ASP A 158 7.27 2.74 45.18
CA ASP A 158 6.73 2.39 46.51
C ASP A 158 6.89 0.90 46.86
N GLY A 159 7.35 0.08 45.90
CA GLY A 159 7.42 -1.38 46.05
C GLY A 159 6.12 -2.13 45.73
N GLU A 160 5.06 -1.42 45.34
CA GLU A 160 3.76 -1.98 44.92
C GLU A 160 3.51 -1.82 43.41
N LYS A 161 3.81 -0.64 42.84
CA LYS A 161 3.50 -0.28 41.45
C LYS A 161 4.37 -1.03 40.44
N THR A 162 3.78 -1.61 39.40
CA THR A 162 4.53 -2.21 38.30
C THR A 162 5.27 -1.17 37.45
N ILE A 163 6.32 -1.60 36.70
CA ILE A 163 7.02 -0.70 35.76
C ILE A 163 6.04 -0.07 34.75
N THR A 164 5.00 -0.80 34.34
CA THR A 164 3.93 -0.35 33.44
C THR A 164 3.10 0.79 34.05
N GLU A 165 2.66 0.67 35.30
CA GLU A 165 1.97 1.76 36.01
C GLU A 165 2.86 2.99 36.21
N ILE A 166 4.15 2.79 36.50
CA ILE A 166 5.11 3.89 36.63
C ILE A 166 5.26 4.64 35.30
N CYS A 167 5.30 3.94 34.16
CA CYS A 167 5.30 4.57 32.82
C CYS A 167 4.02 5.37 32.58
N GLN A 168 2.84 4.81 32.93
CA GLN A 168 1.55 5.49 32.76
C GLN A 168 1.45 6.75 33.64
N LYS A 169 1.81 6.66 34.93
CA LYS A 169 1.74 7.79 35.88
C LYS A 169 2.73 8.91 35.58
N THR A 170 3.94 8.57 35.12
CA THR A 170 4.97 9.57 34.79
C THR A 170 4.89 10.12 33.36
N LYS A 171 4.15 9.45 32.46
CA LYS A 171 4.16 9.69 31.01
C LYS A 171 5.55 9.54 30.34
N ILE A 172 6.52 8.92 31.02
CA ILE A 172 7.88 8.71 30.51
C ILE A 172 7.95 7.38 29.73
N PRO A 173 8.57 7.34 28.53
CA PRO A 173 8.73 6.11 27.76
C PRO A 173 9.40 4.97 28.52
N ARG A 174 8.86 3.75 28.34
CA ARG A 174 9.30 2.52 29.04
C ARG A 174 10.80 2.24 28.92
N LEU A 175 11.47 2.65 27.84
CA LEU A 175 12.92 2.52 27.68
C LEU A 175 13.67 3.39 28.70
N LYS A 176 13.37 4.69 28.78
CA LYS A 176 13.96 5.62 29.75
C LYS A 176 13.72 5.18 31.19
N VAL A 177 12.50 4.72 31.53
CA VAL A 177 12.19 4.18 32.86
C VAL A 177 13.10 2.99 33.20
N ASN A 178 13.28 2.04 32.26
CA ASN A 178 14.19 0.91 32.47
C ASN A 178 15.67 1.31 32.59
N GLU A 179 16.12 2.33 31.86
CA GLU A 179 17.49 2.85 31.97
C GLU A 179 17.76 3.49 33.32
N ILE A 180 16.82 4.31 33.81
CA ILE A 180 16.87 4.95 35.13
C ILE A 180 16.83 3.89 36.23
N LEU A 181 15.94 2.89 36.13
CA LEU A 181 15.90 1.76 37.07
C LEU A 181 17.22 0.97 37.06
N LYS A 182 17.81 0.67 35.90
CA LYS A 182 19.15 0.02 35.81
C LYS A 182 20.26 0.89 36.42
N LYS A 183 20.24 2.21 36.20
CA LYS A 183 21.20 3.17 36.77
C LYS A 183 21.15 3.17 38.30
N TYR A 184 19.96 3.16 38.90
CA TYR A 184 19.79 3.12 40.36
C TYR A 184 19.93 1.73 40.98
N GLN A 185 19.67 0.66 40.21
CA GLN A 185 20.00 -0.71 40.58
C GLN A 185 21.51 -0.93 40.70
N LYS A 186 22.32 -0.41 39.75
CA LYS A 186 23.80 -0.44 39.83
C LYS A 186 24.34 0.30 41.05
N LYS A 187 23.65 1.34 41.51
CA LYS A 187 23.98 2.07 42.76
C LYS A 187 23.50 1.37 44.04
N GLY A 188 22.75 0.27 43.92
CA GLY A 188 22.15 -0.44 45.06
C GLY A 188 20.96 0.26 45.73
N TRP A 189 20.39 1.30 45.11
CA TRP A 189 19.28 2.08 45.70
C TRP A 189 17.90 1.53 45.33
N VAL A 190 17.80 0.77 44.24
CA VAL A 190 16.58 0.13 43.77
C VAL A 190 16.83 -1.36 43.55
N ARG A 191 15.93 -2.21 44.07
CA ARG A 191 15.93 -3.66 43.82
C ARG A 191 14.70 -4.04 43.01
N LEU A 192 14.87 -4.87 41.98
CA LEU A 192 13.76 -5.39 41.18
C LEU A 192 13.27 -6.72 41.79
N LYS A 193 12.15 -6.69 42.50
CA LYS A 193 11.46 -7.90 42.98
C LYS A 193 10.68 -8.52 41.82
N ARG A 194 10.79 -9.83 41.62
CA ARG A 194 9.92 -10.56 40.69
C ARG A 194 8.68 -11.01 41.44
N VAL A 195 7.50 -10.74 40.90
CA VAL A 195 6.22 -11.27 41.39
C VAL A 195 5.66 -12.21 40.31
N ILE A 196 5.29 -13.41 40.73
CA ILE A 196 4.77 -14.47 39.85
C ILE A 196 3.34 -14.74 40.29
N GLY A 197 2.37 -14.45 39.41
CA GLY A 197 0.95 -14.47 39.73
C GLY A 197 0.46 -13.11 40.22
N GLY A 198 -0.45 -12.49 39.46
CA GLY A 198 -0.96 -11.12 39.67
C GLY A 198 -1.92 -10.94 40.84
N LYS A 199 -1.56 -11.44 42.03
CA LYS A 199 -2.11 -10.95 43.30
C LYS A 199 -1.04 -10.08 43.94
N THR A 200 -1.18 -8.77 43.82
CA THR A 200 -0.41 -7.82 44.62
C THR A 200 -0.58 -8.19 46.09
N PRO A 201 0.51 -8.49 46.83
CA PRO A 201 0.38 -8.83 48.23
C PRO A 201 -0.11 -7.58 48.97
N LYS A 202 -1.36 -7.61 49.43
CA LYS A 202 -1.97 -6.55 50.25
C LYS A 202 -0.99 -6.23 51.39
N PRO A 203 -0.61 -4.95 51.59
CA PRO A 203 0.49 -4.60 52.49
C PRO A 203 0.20 -5.12 53.89
N THR A 204 0.88 -6.20 54.25
CA THR A 204 0.82 -6.76 55.60
C THR A 204 1.77 -5.92 56.42
N GLU A 205 1.23 -5.08 57.31
CA GLU A 205 2.00 -4.26 58.23
C GLU A 205 2.94 -5.16 59.05
N LYS A 206 4.20 -5.26 58.61
CA LYS A 206 5.23 -5.85 59.44
C LYS A 206 5.69 -4.77 60.41
N PRO A 207 5.72 -5.06 61.72
CA PRO A 207 6.18 -4.09 62.70
C PRO A 207 7.60 -3.64 62.32
N GLN A 208 7.82 -2.33 62.37
CA GLN A 208 9.14 -1.77 62.12
C GLN A 208 10.09 -2.28 63.20
N ILE A 209 10.88 -3.30 62.88
CA ILE A 209 11.99 -3.70 63.75
C ILE A 209 13.02 -2.58 63.64
N ILE A 210 12.93 -1.64 64.57
CA ILE A 210 13.94 -0.62 64.82
C ILE A 210 15.19 -1.37 65.27
N ILE A 211 16.08 -1.68 64.33
CA ILE A 211 17.43 -2.16 64.65
C ILE A 211 18.24 -0.93 65.09
N THR A 212 18.03 -0.51 66.33
CA THR A 212 18.97 0.35 67.07
C THR A 212 20.28 -0.39 67.21
N LYS A 213 21.17 -0.23 66.22
CA LYS A 213 22.57 -0.62 66.35
C LYS A 213 23.27 0.34 67.30
N GLU A 214 23.16 0.09 68.60
CA GLU A 214 24.14 0.59 69.54
C GLU A 214 25.50 -0.01 69.19
N VAL A 215 26.38 0.84 68.64
CA VAL A 215 27.75 0.45 68.32
C VAL A 215 28.56 0.44 69.61
N LYS A 216 28.61 -0.71 70.28
CA LYS A 216 29.62 -0.95 71.32
C LYS A 216 31.01 -0.77 70.69
N LYS A 217 31.75 0.24 71.17
CA LYS A 217 33.17 0.44 70.86
C LYS A 217 33.94 -0.82 71.25
N VAL A 218 34.36 -1.61 70.26
CA VAL A 218 35.41 -2.63 70.44
C VAL A 218 36.69 -2.08 69.84
N THR A 219 37.56 -1.55 70.70
CA THR A 219 38.95 -1.24 70.34
C THR A 219 39.71 -2.54 70.06
N LYS A 220 40.15 -2.73 68.81
CA LYS A 220 41.17 -3.73 68.44
C LYS A 220 42.31 -3.06 67.65
N PRO A 221 43.52 -3.62 67.67
CA PRO A 221 44.74 -2.84 67.55
C PRO A 221 45.13 -2.44 66.13
N LYS A 222 45.91 -1.36 66.09
CA LYS A 222 46.54 -0.72 64.93
C LYS A 222 47.46 -1.70 64.16
N PRO A 223 47.21 -1.98 62.86
CA PRO A 223 48.19 -2.66 62.02
C PRO A 223 49.37 -1.73 61.67
N PRO A 224 50.58 -2.26 61.44
CA PRO A 224 51.76 -1.47 61.11
C PRO A 224 51.68 -0.84 59.71
N ALA A 225 52.37 0.29 59.54
CA ALA A 225 52.30 1.11 58.33
C ALA A 225 52.93 0.43 57.10
N PRO A 226 52.29 0.48 55.91
CA PRO A 226 52.93 0.06 54.66
C PRO A 226 54.04 1.05 54.27
N LYS A 227 55.21 0.50 53.89
CA LYS A 227 56.36 1.29 53.43
C LYS A 227 56.04 2.00 52.12
N ILE A 228 56.39 3.28 52.04
CA ILE A 228 56.26 4.12 50.85
C ILE A 228 57.30 3.66 49.81
N ILE A 229 56.85 3.01 48.73
CA ILE A 229 57.66 2.81 47.53
C ILE A 229 57.33 3.96 46.57
N LYS A 230 58.31 4.83 46.32
CA LYS A 230 58.22 5.90 45.30
C LYS A 230 58.46 5.30 43.92
N THR A 231 57.43 5.20 43.09
CA THR A 231 57.59 5.01 41.63
C THR A 231 57.59 6.36 40.90
N PRO A 232 58.42 6.53 39.85
CA PRO A 232 58.62 7.83 39.22
C PRO A 232 57.47 8.25 38.29
N THR A 233 57.23 9.56 38.25
CA THR A 233 56.24 10.22 37.40
C THR A 233 56.58 10.09 35.91
N PRO A 234 55.67 9.59 35.04
CA PRO A 234 55.85 9.70 33.60
C PRO A 234 55.63 11.16 33.15
N SER A 235 56.61 11.69 32.44
CA SER A 235 56.63 13.06 31.92
C SER A 235 55.56 13.30 30.85
N GLN A 236 54.95 14.50 30.87
CA GLN A 236 53.99 14.92 29.87
C GLN A 236 54.65 15.07 28.48
N PRO A 237 53.99 14.64 27.37
CA PRO A 237 54.46 14.94 26.03
C PRO A 237 54.29 16.44 25.72
N LYS A 238 55.36 17.06 25.20
CA LYS A 238 55.37 18.48 24.83
C LYS A 238 54.39 18.76 23.69
N ARG A 239 53.62 19.84 23.86
CA ARG A 239 52.77 20.48 22.85
C ARG A 239 53.65 21.02 21.69
N PRO A 240 53.43 20.64 20.42
CA PRO A 240 54.09 21.29 19.29
C PRO A 240 53.53 22.71 19.06
N ALA A 241 54.40 23.64 18.66
CA ALA A 241 54.04 24.99 18.24
C ALA A 241 53.39 25.01 16.84
N PRO A 242 52.60 26.04 16.48
CA PRO A 242 51.99 26.15 15.16
C PRO A 242 53.05 26.40 14.09
N PHE A 243 53.06 25.58 13.04
CA PHE A 243 53.92 25.80 11.88
C PHE A 243 53.32 26.85 10.94
N VAL A 244 54.14 27.87 10.64
CA VAL A 244 53.80 28.95 9.70
C VAL A 244 54.04 28.50 8.26
N ALA A 245 53.13 28.93 7.38
CA ALA A 245 53.16 28.99 5.92
C ALA A 245 54.27 28.27 5.12
N LYS A 246 53.85 27.53 4.08
CA LYS A 246 54.46 27.63 2.74
C LYS A 246 53.51 27.15 1.65
N THR A 247 53.13 28.09 0.77
CA THR A 247 52.56 27.85 -0.55
C THR A 247 53.58 27.12 -1.42
N PRO A 248 53.17 26.14 -2.26
CA PRO A 248 53.96 25.72 -3.40
C PRO A 248 53.37 26.27 -4.71
N GLU A 249 54.23 26.88 -5.50
CA GLU A 249 53.90 27.48 -6.78
C GLU A 249 53.62 26.45 -7.88
N SER A 250 53.01 26.96 -8.94
CA SER A 250 52.81 26.34 -10.24
C SER A 250 54.07 25.63 -10.80
N LYS A 251 53.87 24.40 -11.30
CA LYS A 251 54.70 23.86 -12.39
C LYS A 251 53.83 23.39 -13.55
N LYS A 252 53.95 24.11 -14.67
CA LYS A 252 53.55 23.62 -16.00
C LYS A 252 54.37 22.36 -16.29
N VAL A 253 53.70 21.28 -16.71
CA VAL A 253 54.33 20.17 -17.43
C VAL A 253 53.52 19.95 -18.69
N ALA A 254 54.13 20.22 -19.84
CA ALA A 254 53.57 19.86 -21.13
C ALA A 254 53.71 18.35 -21.36
N GLN A 255 52.72 17.72 -21.99
CA GLN A 255 52.88 16.41 -22.60
C GLN A 255 52.28 16.39 -24.01
N PRO A 256 52.80 15.54 -24.91
CA PRO A 256 52.78 15.85 -26.34
C PRO A 256 51.60 15.26 -27.11
N ILE A 257 51.40 15.81 -28.30
CA ILE A 257 50.45 15.37 -29.30
C ILE A 257 50.92 14.05 -29.93
N THR A 258 50.11 13.00 -29.84
CA THR A 258 50.18 11.86 -30.76
C THR A 258 48.78 11.41 -31.18
N LYS A 259 48.46 11.60 -32.46
CA LYS A 259 47.36 10.89 -33.13
C LYS A 259 47.64 9.37 -33.10
N PRO A 260 46.60 8.54 -33.22
CA PRO A 260 46.50 7.81 -34.48
C PRO A 260 45.15 8.05 -35.20
N THR A 261 45.07 7.58 -36.43
CA THR A 261 43.98 7.81 -37.39
C THR A 261 43.68 6.47 -38.08
N ILE A 262 42.54 6.38 -38.79
CA ILE A 262 42.17 5.30 -39.76
C ILE A 262 41.61 4.00 -39.10
N PRO A 263 40.55 3.35 -39.65
CA PRO A 263 39.45 3.85 -40.48
C PRO A 263 38.04 3.45 -39.98
N THR A 264 37.04 4.22 -40.42
CA THR A 264 35.62 3.84 -40.37
C THR A 264 35.32 2.74 -41.41
N LYS A 265 34.57 1.68 -41.02
CA LYS A 265 33.84 0.82 -41.96
C LYS A 265 32.33 0.98 -41.71
N PRO A 266 31.50 1.20 -42.75
CA PRO A 266 30.05 1.26 -42.57
C PRO A 266 29.49 -0.16 -42.42
N ILE A 267 28.83 -0.43 -41.29
CA ILE A 267 27.97 -1.61 -41.16
C ILE A 267 26.57 -1.19 -41.61
N ILE A 268 26.12 -1.78 -42.70
CA ILE A 268 24.75 -1.58 -43.21
C ILE A 268 23.82 -2.44 -42.36
N GLU A 269 23.16 -1.83 -41.38
CA GLU A 269 22.10 -2.51 -40.63
C GLU A 269 20.88 -2.67 -41.54
N LYS A 270 20.64 -3.90 -42.00
CA LYS A 270 19.37 -4.28 -42.63
C LYS A 270 18.26 -4.11 -41.59
N LYS A 271 17.41 -3.11 -41.83
CA LYS A 271 16.19 -2.85 -41.05
C LYS A 271 15.17 -3.96 -41.34
N VAL A 272 15.28 -5.07 -40.61
CA VAL A 272 14.26 -6.13 -40.62
C VAL A 272 13.02 -5.58 -39.91
N ILE A 273 11.93 -5.47 -40.66
CA ILE A 273 10.61 -5.15 -40.12
C ILE A 273 10.13 -6.42 -39.40
N PRO A 274 9.81 -6.38 -38.09
CA PRO A 274 9.20 -7.52 -37.42
C PRO A 274 7.77 -7.68 -37.94
N GLU A 275 7.55 -8.79 -38.62
CA GLU A 275 6.24 -9.21 -39.14
C GLU A 275 5.25 -9.41 -37.98
N PHE A 276 4.06 -8.83 -38.10
CA PHE A 276 3.09 -8.72 -37.02
C PHE A 276 2.28 -10.01 -36.92
N GLN A 277 2.76 -11.00 -36.16
CA GLN A 277 1.98 -12.20 -35.88
C GLN A 277 0.81 -11.90 -34.93
N PRO A 278 -0.43 -12.36 -35.23
CA PRO A 278 -1.58 -12.18 -34.37
C PRO A 278 -1.40 -12.92 -33.03
N LYS A 279 -1.87 -12.31 -31.94
CA LYS A 279 -1.83 -12.89 -30.59
C LYS A 279 -2.76 -14.10 -30.47
N GLY A 280 -2.26 -15.28 -30.79
CA GLY A 280 -2.88 -16.55 -30.39
C GLY A 280 -2.60 -16.87 -28.92
N ALA A 281 -3.64 -17.26 -28.19
CA ALA A 281 -3.64 -17.82 -26.83
C ALA A 281 -2.85 -17.07 -25.74
N GLU A 282 -3.58 -16.51 -24.78
CA GLU A 282 -3.03 -16.04 -23.50
C GLU A 282 -2.35 -17.23 -22.77
N PRO A 283 -1.08 -17.13 -22.36
CA PRO A 283 -0.39 -18.24 -21.73
C PRO A 283 -1.02 -18.55 -20.37
N GLU A 284 -1.42 -19.81 -20.16
CA GLU A 284 -1.92 -20.27 -18.87
C GLU A 284 -0.95 -19.88 -17.75
N VAL A 285 -1.47 -19.16 -16.75
CA VAL A 285 -0.70 -18.75 -15.57
C VAL A 285 -0.45 -19.99 -14.70
N LEU A 286 0.60 -20.73 -15.04
CA LEU A 286 1.13 -21.82 -14.24
C LEU A 286 1.56 -21.27 -12.88
N ASP A 287 0.94 -21.76 -11.80
CA ASP A 287 1.28 -21.37 -10.43
C ASP A 287 2.81 -21.41 -10.23
N ASP A 288 3.38 -20.32 -9.72
CA ASP A 288 4.81 -20.22 -9.43
C ASP A 288 5.26 -21.42 -8.57
N GLU A 289 5.96 -22.38 -9.19
CA GLU A 289 6.43 -23.56 -8.47
C GLU A 289 7.31 -23.11 -7.31
N ILE A 290 7.00 -23.58 -6.10
CA ILE A 290 7.78 -23.19 -4.90
C ILE A 290 9.15 -23.85 -4.98
N ILE A 291 10.12 -23.06 -5.45
CA ILE A 291 11.48 -23.51 -5.77
C ILE A 291 12.40 -23.25 -4.58
N TYR A 292 12.75 -24.33 -3.87
CA TYR A 292 13.73 -24.26 -2.80
C TYR A 292 15.16 -24.36 -3.37
N ASN A 293 15.99 -23.39 -2.99
CA ASN A 293 17.40 -23.37 -3.32
C ASN A 293 18.22 -23.76 -2.09
N PHE A 294 19.03 -24.81 -2.23
CA PHE A 294 19.91 -25.34 -1.19
C PHE A 294 21.37 -25.09 -1.59
N PRO A 295 22.09 -24.20 -0.88
CA PRO A 295 23.52 -24.01 -1.11
C PRO A 295 24.32 -25.14 -0.48
N ILE A 296 25.14 -25.82 -1.30
CA ILE A 296 26.02 -26.94 -0.89
C ILE A 296 27.48 -26.54 -1.16
N LEU A 297 28.34 -26.57 -0.13
CA LEU A 297 29.79 -26.40 -0.29
C LEU A 297 30.39 -27.49 -1.20
N THR A 298 31.23 -27.08 -2.15
CA THR A 298 31.98 -27.99 -3.04
C THR A 298 33.44 -28.18 -2.61
N VAL A 299 33.91 -27.41 -1.63
CA VAL A 299 35.26 -27.45 -1.07
C VAL A 299 35.16 -27.39 0.45
N GLU A 300 35.75 -28.37 1.15
CA GLU A 300 35.63 -28.50 2.61
C GLU A 300 36.17 -27.28 3.36
N GLU A 301 37.31 -26.72 2.92
CA GLU A 301 37.88 -25.48 3.48
C GLU A 301 38.41 -24.54 2.38
N PRO A 302 37.65 -23.51 1.96
CA PRO A 302 38.13 -22.53 0.99
C PRO A 302 39.19 -21.62 1.62
N LYS A 303 40.46 -21.74 1.18
CA LYS A 303 41.61 -20.90 1.59
C LYS A 303 41.55 -19.43 1.10
N VAL A 304 40.35 -18.88 0.94
CA VAL A 304 40.11 -17.53 0.43
C VAL A 304 39.96 -16.55 1.60
N LYS A 305 40.69 -15.43 1.56
CA LYS A 305 40.50 -14.33 2.53
C LYS A 305 39.10 -13.75 2.35
N MET A 306 38.25 -13.89 3.37
CA MET A 306 36.84 -13.47 3.39
C MET A 306 36.51 -12.75 4.70
N SER A 307 35.45 -11.97 4.70
CA SER A 307 34.94 -11.32 5.91
C SER A 307 34.37 -12.33 6.91
N LYS A 308 34.30 -11.94 8.19
CA LYS A 308 33.75 -12.78 9.27
C LYS A 308 32.27 -13.15 9.04
N ASN A 309 31.52 -12.36 8.28
CA ASN A 309 30.11 -12.65 7.96
C ASN A 309 30.01 -13.66 6.82
N GLU A 310 30.79 -13.48 5.75
CA GLU A 310 30.89 -14.45 4.63
C GLU A 310 31.31 -15.84 5.12
N GLN A 311 32.27 -15.92 6.05
CA GLN A 311 32.68 -17.19 6.69
C GLN A 311 31.54 -17.87 7.48
N LYS A 312 30.66 -17.09 8.12
CA LYS A 312 29.49 -17.65 8.82
C LYS A 312 28.42 -18.11 7.85
N ILE A 313 28.19 -17.38 6.76
CA ILE A 313 27.25 -17.78 5.70
C ILE A 313 27.70 -19.11 5.06
N LEU A 314 29.00 -19.25 4.73
CA LEU A 314 29.55 -20.50 4.19
C LEU A 314 29.36 -21.68 5.15
N LYS A 315 29.53 -21.50 6.46
CA LYS A 315 29.28 -22.55 7.47
C LYS A 315 27.82 -23.02 7.54
N MET A 316 26.87 -22.26 7.00
CA MET A 316 25.46 -22.64 6.90
C MET A 316 25.09 -23.19 5.50
N CYS A 317 26.03 -23.24 4.55
CA CYS A 317 25.86 -23.79 3.21
C CYS A 317 26.15 -25.31 3.18
N ASP A 318 25.66 -26.03 4.18
CA ASP A 318 25.84 -27.47 4.37
C ASP A 318 24.83 -28.32 3.56
N GLY A 319 24.02 -27.70 2.71
CA GLY A 319 22.92 -28.33 1.98
C GLY A 319 21.69 -28.67 2.82
N ARG A 320 21.69 -28.41 4.13
CA ARG A 320 20.53 -28.66 5.01
C ARG A 320 19.62 -27.44 5.15
N ASN A 321 20.20 -26.25 5.10
CA ASN A 321 19.49 -24.98 5.24
C ASN A 321 19.09 -24.43 3.85
N THR A 322 17.86 -23.93 3.71
CA THR A 322 17.45 -23.20 2.50
C THR A 322 18.05 -21.79 2.45
N VAL A 323 17.99 -21.14 1.29
CA VAL A 323 18.28 -19.70 1.18
C VAL A 323 17.40 -18.86 2.12
N GLU A 324 16.14 -19.22 2.35
CA GLU A 324 15.27 -18.51 3.31
C GLU A 324 15.73 -18.67 4.76
N ASP A 325 16.09 -19.90 5.18
CA ASP A 325 16.59 -20.15 6.54
C ASP A 325 17.84 -19.30 6.84
N ILE A 326 18.76 -19.24 5.86
CA ILE A 326 19.98 -18.44 5.98
C ILE A 326 19.64 -16.94 6.00
N CYS A 327 18.66 -16.45 5.24
CA CYS A 327 18.20 -15.05 5.34
C CYS A 327 17.70 -14.73 6.74
N ASN A 328 16.85 -15.60 7.30
CA ASN A 328 16.25 -15.44 8.61
C ASN A 328 17.29 -15.45 9.74
N ILE A 329 18.27 -16.35 9.68
CA ILE A 329 19.32 -16.49 10.71
C ILE A 329 20.28 -15.29 10.73
N PHE A 330 20.60 -14.70 9.57
CA PHE A 330 21.48 -13.53 9.49
C PHE A 330 20.75 -12.18 9.46
N SER A 331 19.40 -12.19 9.44
CA SER A 331 18.56 -11.00 9.24
C SER A 331 18.95 -10.18 8.01
N MET A 332 19.28 -10.87 6.91
CA MET A 332 19.72 -10.25 5.64
C MET A 332 18.63 -10.34 4.57
N ASN A 333 18.63 -9.38 3.64
CA ASN A 333 17.71 -9.39 2.50
C ASN A 333 18.07 -10.55 1.53
N LYS A 334 17.06 -11.29 1.07
CA LYS A 334 17.19 -12.40 0.09
C LYS A 334 17.98 -12.02 -1.16
N VAL A 335 17.84 -10.78 -1.65
CA VAL A 335 18.61 -10.27 -2.81
C VAL A 335 20.11 -10.15 -2.49
N GLU A 336 20.45 -9.64 -1.31
CA GLU A 336 21.84 -9.46 -0.87
C GLU A 336 22.53 -10.81 -0.62
N LEU A 337 21.84 -11.73 0.06
CA LEU A 337 22.32 -13.10 0.27
C LEU A 337 22.53 -13.82 -1.07
N MET A 338 21.56 -13.78 -1.98
CA MET A 338 21.70 -14.38 -3.31
C MET A 338 22.84 -13.77 -4.13
N SER A 339 23.12 -12.47 -3.99
CA SER A 339 24.29 -11.84 -4.61
C SER A 339 25.61 -12.41 -4.07
N THR A 340 25.64 -12.74 -2.77
CA THR A 340 26.81 -13.30 -2.08
C THR A 340 27.02 -14.77 -2.42
N LEU A 341 25.95 -15.56 -2.43
CA LEU A 341 25.97 -16.95 -2.89
C LEU A 341 26.42 -17.04 -4.36
N ARG A 342 25.91 -16.18 -5.26
CA ARG A 342 26.39 -16.12 -6.66
C ARG A 342 27.89 -15.78 -6.76
N LYS A 343 28.47 -14.98 -5.85
CA LYS A 343 29.93 -14.74 -5.80
C LYS A 343 30.72 -15.99 -5.41
N PHE A 344 30.22 -16.81 -4.47
CA PHE A 344 30.88 -18.06 -4.09
C PHE A 344 30.72 -19.15 -5.16
N GLN A 345 29.57 -19.21 -5.83
CA GLN A 345 29.34 -20.10 -6.97
C GLN A 345 30.29 -19.79 -8.14
N LYS A 346 30.45 -18.51 -8.49
CA LYS A 346 31.46 -18.07 -9.49
C LYS A 346 32.91 -18.39 -9.11
N LYS A 347 33.20 -18.60 -7.83
CA LYS A 347 34.52 -19.02 -7.32
C LYS A 347 34.68 -20.54 -7.18
N GLY A 348 33.67 -21.34 -7.54
CA GLY A 348 33.71 -22.81 -7.41
C GLY A 348 33.71 -23.32 -5.96
N ILE A 349 33.31 -22.48 -4.99
CA ILE A 349 33.27 -22.82 -3.55
C ILE A 349 31.93 -23.48 -3.16
N LEU A 350 30.91 -23.24 -3.97
CA LEU A 350 29.50 -23.50 -3.67
C LEU A 350 28.78 -23.95 -4.94
N LYS A 351 27.91 -24.95 -4.82
CA LYS A 351 26.88 -25.30 -5.82
C LYS A 351 25.50 -25.01 -5.23
N LEU A 352 24.68 -24.24 -5.95
CA LEU A 352 23.26 -24.05 -5.62
C LEU A 352 22.46 -25.20 -6.25
N THR A 353 21.87 -26.04 -5.41
CA THR A 353 20.99 -27.14 -5.84
C THR A 353 19.54 -26.70 -5.75
N ARG A 354 18.80 -26.84 -6.86
CA ARG A 354 17.37 -26.53 -6.94
C ARG A 354 16.58 -27.80 -6.63
N ILE A 355 15.77 -27.79 -5.58
CA ILE A 355 14.88 -28.90 -5.23
C ILE A 355 13.43 -28.41 -5.40
N ILE A 356 12.70 -29.12 -6.26
CA ILE A 356 11.24 -28.98 -6.40
C ILE A 356 10.66 -30.14 -5.57
N PRO A 357 9.90 -29.87 -4.49
CA PRO A 357 9.43 -30.92 -3.60
C PRO A 357 8.40 -31.80 -4.33
N SER A 358 8.61 -33.12 -4.33
CA SER A 358 7.74 -34.08 -5.04
C SER A 358 6.27 -34.03 -4.62
N SER A 359 5.98 -33.53 -3.41
CA SER A 359 4.62 -33.33 -2.92
C SER A 359 3.77 -32.41 -3.80
N THR A 360 4.34 -31.45 -4.53
CA THR A 360 3.54 -30.62 -5.46
C THR A 360 3.08 -31.42 -6.69
N LYS A 361 3.81 -32.46 -7.11
CA LYS A 361 3.42 -33.32 -8.23
C LYS A 361 2.33 -34.31 -7.84
N GLU A 362 2.48 -35.00 -6.70
CA GLU A 362 1.43 -35.89 -6.18
C GLU A 362 0.17 -35.14 -5.75
N ALA A 363 0.30 -33.94 -5.18
CA ALA A 363 -0.85 -33.09 -4.85
C ALA A 363 -1.56 -32.59 -6.11
N LYS A 364 -0.84 -32.12 -7.15
CA LYS A 364 -1.47 -31.74 -8.43
C LYS A 364 -2.18 -32.94 -9.07
N ALA A 365 -1.60 -34.14 -9.05
CA ALA A 365 -2.27 -35.36 -9.55
C ALA A 365 -3.58 -35.66 -8.79
N LYS A 366 -3.55 -35.68 -7.44
CA LYS A 366 -4.75 -35.93 -6.60
C LYS A 366 -5.80 -34.81 -6.65
N ILE A 367 -5.41 -33.59 -7.02
CA ILE A 367 -6.34 -32.48 -7.24
C ILE A 367 -7.00 -32.60 -8.62
N LEU A 368 -6.26 -33.03 -9.65
CA LEU A 368 -6.81 -33.31 -10.98
C LEU A 368 -7.87 -34.42 -10.92
N GLU A 369 -7.52 -35.53 -10.27
CA GLU A 369 -8.38 -36.72 -10.09
C GLU A 369 -9.64 -36.43 -9.24
N LYS A 370 -9.57 -35.45 -8.32
CA LYS A 370 -10.75 -34.96 -7.59
C LYS A 370 -11.61 -33.97 -8.38
N LYS A 371 -11.02 -33.17 -9.26
CA LYS A 371 -11.78 -32.25 -10.13
C LYS A 371 -12.64 -32.99 -11.16
N SER A 372 -12.21 -34.15 -11.64
CA SER A 372 -13.01 -34.99 -12.55
C SER A 372 -14.20 -35.68 -11.88
N VAL A 373 -14.25 -35.77 -10.54
CA VAL A 373 -15.36 -36.43 -9.82
C VAL A 373 -16.42 -35.43 -9.34
N SER A 374 -16.06 -34.16 -9.08
CA SER A 374 -16.99 -33.19 -8.49
C SER A 374 -17.88 -32.44 -9.48
N ILE A 375 -17.78 -32.70 -10.79
CA ILE A 375 -18.63 -32.07 -11.82
C ILE A 375 -19.96 -32.83 -11.91
N ASP A 376 -19.89 -34.16 -12.05
CA ASP A 376 -21.07 -35.05 -12.15
C ASP A 376 -22.00 -35.03 -10.92
N GLU A 377 -21.48 -34.70 -9.73
CA GLU A 377 -22.31 -34.50 -8.53
C GLU A 377 -22.97 -33.12 -8.48
N TYR A 378 -22.37 -32.10 -9.09
CA TYR A 378 -22.89 -30.73 -9.07
C TYR A 378 -24.07 -30.57 -10.02
N ASP A 379 -23.98 -31.16 -11.22
CA ASP A 379 -25.07 -31.12 -12.21
C ASP A 379 -26.31 -31.88 -11.72
N LYS A 380 -26.15 -33.03 -11.05
CA LYS A 380 -27.27 -33.79 -10.46
C LYS A 380 -28.02 -32.98 -9.40
N HIS A 381 -27.32 -32.19 -8.59
CA HIS A 381 -27.94 -31.33 -7.58
C HIS A 381 -28.66 -30.13 -8.22
N LEU A 382 -28.15 -29.60 -9.33
CA LEU A 382 -28.77 -28.49 -10.06
C LEU A 382 -30.03 -28.91 -10.82
N VAL A 383 -30.03 -30.09 -11.46
CA VAL A 383 -31.22 -30.67 -12.09
C VAL A 383 -32.31 -30.94 -11.06
N GLY A 384 -31.97 -31.59 -9.94
CA GLY A 384 -32.93 -31.87 -8.87
C GLY A 384 -33.54 -30.60 -8.25
N GLN A 385 -32.83 -29.47 -8.21
CA GLN A 385 -33.39 -28.19 -7.77
C GLN A 385 -34.32 -27.52 -8.79
N LEU A 386 -34.19 -27.85 -10.08
CA LEU A 386 -35.04 -27.34 -11.14
C LEU A 386 -36.37 -28.09 -11.20
N ASP A 387 -36.34 -29.42 -11.10
CA ASP A 387 -37.52 -30.29 -11.04
C ASP A 387 -38.42 -29.90 -9.85
N ASP A 388 -37.81 -29.74 -8.67
CA ASP A 388 -38.45 -29.29 -7.43
C ASP A 388 -39.08 -27.87 -7.53
N LEU A 389 -38.69 -27.09 -8.53
CA LEU A 389 -39.21 -25.75 -8.84
C LEU A 389 -40.35 -25.83 -9.87
N ILE A 390 -40.27 -26.72 -10.85
CA ILE A 390 -41.31 -27.02 -11.84
C ILE A 390 -42.56 -27.57 -11.10
N ASP A 391 -42.41 -28.59 -10.26
CA ASP A 391 -43.48 -29.16 -9.42
C ASP A 391 -44.22 -28.08 -8.59
N LYS A 392 -43.49 -27.10 -8.06
CA LYS A 392 -44.06 -25.99 -7.27
C LYS A 392 -44.79 -24.96 -8.12
N VAL A 393 -44.44 -24.82 -9.40
CA VAL A 393 -45.14 -23.93 -10.35
C VAL A 393 -46.40 -24.61 -10.87
N GLU A 394 -46.32 -25.87 -11.31
CA GLU A 394 -47.46 -26.65 -11.80
C GLU A 394 -48.56 -26.74 -10.74
N LYS A 395 -48.21 -27.17 -9.52
CA LYS A 395 -49.17 -27.26 -8.40
C LYS A 395 -49.80 -25.93 -8.00
N LYS A 396 -49.12 -24.81 -8.27
CA LYS A 396 -49.64 -23.44 -8.03
C LYS A 396 -50.55 -22.96 -9.17
N ILE A 397 -50.42 -23.53 -10.36
CA ILE A 397 -51.33 -23.31 -11.49
C ILE A 397 -52.60 -24.14 -11.28
N GLU A 398 -52.49 -25.42 -10.91
CA GLU A 398 -53.64 -26.28 -10.58
C GLU A 398 -54.54 -25.66 -9.49
N MET A 399 -53.95 -25.25 -8.35
CA MET A 399 -54.66 -24.57 -7.26
C MET A 399 -55.30 -23.22 -7.64
N ARG A 400 -55.02 -22.66 -8.83
CA ARG A 400 -55.70 -21.46 -9.34
C ARG A 400 -56.85 -21.76 -10.30
N ILE A 401 -56.87 -22.95 -10.89
CA ILE A 401 -57.87 -23.35 -11.88
C ILE A 401 -59.11 -23.94 -11.18
N GLU A 402 -58.96 -24.52 -9.98
CA GLU A 402 -60.08 -25.13 -9.25
C GLU A 402 -61.01 -24.13 -8.51
N ASP A 403 -60.57 -22.88 -8.28
CA ASP A 403 -61.30 -21.88 -7.47
C ASP A 403 -62.03 -20.78 -8.28
N GLU A 404 -61.76 -20.63 -9.60
CA GLU A 404 -62.40 -19.58 -10.43
C GLU A 404 -63.30 -20.17 -11.53
N ASP A 405 -64.61 -20.15 -11.25
CA ASP A 405 -65.72 -20.44 -12.16
C ASP A 405 -65.59 -19.60 -13.48
N PRO A 406 -65.33 -20.24 -14.63
CA PRO A 406 -64.87 -19.54 -15.84
C PRO A 406 -65.90 -18.56 -16.41
N GLU A 407 -67.20 -18.76 -16.16
CA GLU A 407 -68.25 -17.83 -16.60
C GLU A 407 -68.13 -16.46 -15.90
N LYS A 408 -67.68 -16.41 -14.64
CA LYS A 408 -67.52 -15.15 -13.88
C LYS A 408 -66.30 -14.33 -14.30
N LEU A 409 -65.31 -14.95 -14.95
CA LEU A 409 -64.15 -14.23 -15.49
C LEU A 409 -64.52 -13.47 -16.79
N VAL A 410 -65.46 -14.01 -17.58
CA VAL A 410 -65.96 -13.36 -18.80
C VAL A 410 -66.83 -12.14 -18.47
N GLU A 411 -67.77 -12.24 -17.52
CA GLU A 411 -68.60 -11.10 -17.11
C GLU A 411 -67.75 -9.92 -16.58
N LYS A 412 -66.69 -10.20 -15.82
CA LYS A 412 -65.75 -9.18 -15.30
C LYS A 412 -64.94 -8.46 -16.37
N ALA A 413 -64.74 -9.08 -17.54
CA ALA A 413 -64.06 -8.45 -18.67
C ALA A 413 -65.00 -7.49 -19.43
N VAL A 414 -66.27 -7.89 -19.61
CA VAL A 414 -67.27 -7.09 -20.35
C VAL A 414 -67.69 -5.83 -19.58
N GLN A 415 -67.73 -5.87 -18.24
CA GLN A 415 -68.26 -4.77 -17.43
C GLN A 415 -67.29 -3.57 -17.21
N LYS A 416 -66.16 -3.51 -17.93
CA LYS A 416 -65.16 -2.42 -17.83
C LYS A 416 -65.13 -1.45 -19.02
N GLN A 417 -65.99 -1.62 -20.02
CA GLN A 417 -66.15 -0.67 -21.15
C GLN A 417 -67.54 0.00 -21.13
N ALA A 418 -67.77 0.88 -20.14
CA ALA A 418 -68.92 1.79 -20.14
C ALA A 418 -68.66 3.02 -19.26
N VAL A 419 -68.24 4.14 -19.86
CA VAL A 419 -68.26 5.49 -19.28
C VAL A 419 -68.79 6.43 -20.39
N PRO A 420 -69.76 7.34 -20.10
CA PRO A 420 -70.50 8.06 -21.13
C PRO A 420 -69.81 9.33 -21.65
N GLU A 421 -70.30 9.79 -22.80
CA GLU A 421 -69.83 10.96 -23.57
C GLU A 421 -70.33 12.33 -23.02
N GLU A 422 -69.80 13.39 -23.66
CA GLU A 422 -70.21 14.82 -23.71
C GLU A 422 -69.37 15.85 -22.91
N PRO A 423 -69.20 17.10 -23.42
CA PRO A 423 -68.90 17.44 -24.83
C PRO A 423 -67.84 18.56 -25.04
N ILE A 424 -67.13 18.47 -26.17
CA ILE A 424 -66.62 19.54 -27.08
C ILE A 424 -66.32 20.94 -26.51
N VAL A 425 -65.03 21.36 -26.53
CA VAL A 425 -64.54 22.68 -26.99
C VAL A 425 -63.08 22.52 -27.50
N ALA A 426 -62.75 23.11 -28.67
CA ALA A 426 -61.43 23.56 -29.22
C ALA A 426 -60.09 22.93 -28.74
N GLU A 427 -59.03 22.75 -29.53
CA GLU A 427 -58.66 23.22 -30.88
C GLU A 427 -57.44 22.37 -31.36
N GLU A 428 -57.42 22.05 -32.65
CA GLU A 428 -56.29 22.01 -33.62
C GLU A 428 -54.87 21.41 -33.30
N GLU A 429 -54.28 20.84 -34.37
CA GLU A 429 -52.86 20.47 -34.58
C GLU A 429 -52.19 19.38 -33.69
N PHE A 430 -52.25 18.10 -34.12
CA PHE A 430 -51.05 17.27 -34.42
C PHE A 430 -51.39 15.87 -35.02
N GLU A 431 -51.78 15.81 -36.30
CA GLU A 431 -51.92 14.53 -37.05
C GLU A 431 -51.04 14.50 -38.32
N GLU A 432 -49.75 14.20 -38.15
CA GLU A 432 -48.87 13.74 -39.23
C GLU A 432 -47.69 12.98 -38.59
N THR A 433 -47.74 11.63 -38.53
CA THR A 433 -46.58 10.72 -38.30
C THR A 433 -46.93 9.22 -38.16
N LEU A 434 -48.19 8.81 -38.00
CA LEU A 434 -48.55 7.42 -37.65
C LEU A 434 -48.90 6.48 -38.82
N THR A 435 -48.93 6.97 -40.07
CA THR A 435 -49.34 6.18 -41.25
C THR A 435 -48.22 5.41 -41.96
N ASP A 436 -46.95 5.63 -41.62
CA ASP A 436 -45.80 4.99 -42.30
C ASP A 436 -45.27 3.71 -41.62
N LEU A 437 -45.79 3.34 -40.44
CA LEU A 437 -45.26 2.21 -39.64
C LEU A 437 -46.00 0.89 -39.80
N GLU A 438 -47.27 0.89 -40.25
CA GLU A 438 -48.03 -0.35 -40.50
C GLU A 438 -47.67 -1.03 -41.83
N LYS A 439 -46.91 -0.37 -42.71
CA LYS A 439 -46.59 -0.87 -44.05
C LYS A 439 -45.30 -1.70 -44.15
N LEU A 440 -44.65 -1.98 -43.01
CA LEU A 440 -43.32 -2.62 -42.93
C LEU A 440 -43.30 -3.99 -42.23
N LEU A 441 -44.44 -4.50 -41.77
CA LEU A 441 -44.54 -5.76 -41.00
C LEU A 441 -45.28 -6.90 -41.71
N GLU A 442 -45.66 -6.72 -42.99
CA GLU A 442 -46.53 -7.66 -43.71
C GLU A 442 -45.83 -8.36 -44.89
N THR A 443 -44.56 -8.77 -44.72
CA THR A 443 -43.88 -9.74 -45.61
C THR A 443 -42.79 -10.54 -44.87
N THR A 444 -43.14 -11.72 -44.32
CA THR A 444 -42.30 -12.95 -44.28
C THR A 444 -43.01 -14.06 -43.52
N GLU A 445 -43.86 -14.82 -44.20
CA GLU A 445 -44.13 -16.24 -43.90
C GLU A 445 -44.14 -17.01 -45.25
N GLU A 446 -44.01 -18.34 -45.18
CA GLU A 446 -43.89 -19.28 -46.31
C GLU A 446 -42.56 -19.27 -47.11
N SER A 447 -41.61 -20.11 -46.70
CA SER A 447 -41.57 -21.46 -47.29
C SER A 447 -40.56 -22.35 -46.56
N SER A 448 -40.96 -23.60 -46.34
CA SER A 448 -40.10 -24.67 -45.87
C SER A 448 -39.90 -25.66 -47.02
N GLU A 449 -38.67 -25.86 -47.49
CA GLU A 449 -38.26 -27.17 -48.00
C GLU A 449 -36.73 -27.33 -48.08
N SER A 450 -36.32 -28.58 -48.15
CA SER A 450 -35.04 -29.16 -47.79
C SER A 450 -33.79 -28.78 -48.62
N SER A 451 -32.64 -28.98 -47.94
CA SER A 451 -31.39 -29.63 -48.41
C SER A 451 -30.19 -28.77 -48.88
N GLU A 452 -29.04 -29.46 -48.79
CA GLU A 452 -27.68 -29.14 -49.24
C GLU A 452 -26.82 -28.17 -48.41
N ILE A 453 -25.67 -28.71 -47.98
CA ILE A 453 -24.59 -28.02 -47.27
C ILE A 453 -23.59 -27.53 -48.32
N GLN A 454 -23.36 -26.21 -48.40
CA GLN A 454 -22.21 -25.65 -49.11
C GLN A 454 -21.47 -24.59 -48.27
N SER A 455 -20.21 -24.37 -48.65
CA SER A 455 -19.14 -23.79 -47.83
C SER A 455 -19.19 -22.28 -47.63
N PHE A 456 -18.67 -21.83 -46.49
CA PHE A 456 -18.73 -20.45 -46.00
C PHE A 456 -17.64 -19.51 -46.58
N ASP A 457 -16.86 -19.95 -47.56
CA ASP A 457 -15.60 -19.30 -47.96
C ASP A 457 -15.74 -18.23 -49.07
N ASP A 458 -16.85 -18.16 -49.81
CA ASP A 458 -17.01 -17.22 -50.93
C ASP A 458 -17.58 -15.84 -50.53
N ALA A 459 -18.11 -15.69 -49.30
CA ALA A 459 -18.74 -14.44 -48.83
C ALA A 459 -17.76 -13.34 -48.36
N LEU A 460 -16.44 -13.60 -48.43
CA LEU A 460 -15.40 -12.74 -47.86
C LEU A 460 -14.63 -11.89 -48.88
N THR A 461 -14.99 -11.98 -50.17
CA THR A 461 -14.24 -11.31 -51.26
C THR A 461 -14.81 -9.92 -51.62
N GLU A 462 -16.13 -9.69 -51.50
CA GLU A 462 -16.79 -8.44 -51.93
C GLU A 462 -16.61 -7.23 -50.99
N LEU A 463 -16.05 -7.41 -49.79
CA LEU A 463 -15.85 -6.33 -48.82
C LEU A 463 -14.48 -5.61 -48.93
N THR A 464 -13.65 -5.99 -49.89
CA THR A 464 -12.27 -5.46 -50.02
C THR A 464 -12.15 -4.24 -50.95
N ASP A 465 -13.12 -4.02 -51.86
CA ASP A 465 -12.99 -3.08 -52.98
C ASP A 465 -13.56 -1.66 -52.70
N LEU A 466 -13.91 -1.33 -51.45
CA LEU A 466 -14.55 -0.05 -51.07
C LEU A 466 -13.70 0.90 -50.20
N LEU A 467 -12.37 0.72 -50.15
CA LEU A 467 -11.50 1.50 -49.25
C LEU A 467 -10.33 2.28 -49.89
N ASP A 468 -10.18 2.28 -51.23
CA ASP A 468 -9.00 2.91 -51.89
C ASP A 468 -9.21 4.35 -52.43
N ASP A 469 -10.45 4.89 -52.46
CA ASP A 469 -10.73 6.21 -53.03
C ASP A 469 -10.91 7.34 -51.99
N SER A 470 -9.79 7.86 -51.45
CA SER A 470 -9.74 9.23 -50.90
C SER A 470 -8.33 9.83 -50.82
N SER A 471 -7.74 10.22 -51.95
CA SER A 471 -6.58 11.13 -51.93
C SER A 471 -6.47 12.08 -53.14
N THR A 472 -5.93 13.30 -52.89
CA THR A 472 -5.66 14.41 -53.83
C THR A 472 -6.91 15.18 -54.33
N LYS A 473 -6.96 16.50 -54.53
CA LYS A 473 -6.10 17.70 -54.29
C LYS A 473 -7.02 18.83 -53.71
N GLU A 474 -6.64 20.03 -53.24
CA GLU A 474 -5.92 21.13 -53.93
C GLU A 474 -5.37 22.25 -52.98
N LYS A 475 -4.20 22.79 -53.39
CA LYS A 475 -3.71 24.19 -53.50
C LYS A 475 -4.09 25.28 -52.49
N THR A 476 -3.13 26.05 -51.94
CA THR A 476 -2.50 27.31 -52.47
C THR A 476 -3.52 28.44 -52.64
N THR A 477 -3.36 29.68 -52.14
CA THR A 477 -2.20 30.47 -51.67
C THR A 477 -2.22 30.65 -50.12
N GLU A 478 -1.65 31.64 -49.40
CA GLU A 478 -0.85 32.84 -49.71
C GLU A 478 0.14 33.22 -48.58
N SER A 479 0.77 34.41 -48.65
CA SER A 479 1.77 34.93 -47.72
C SER A 479 1.58 36.41 -47.39
N ILE A 480 1.61 36.80 -46.10
CA ILE A 480 1.86 38.18 -45.66
C ILE A 480 2.82 38.14 -44.45
N SER A 481 3.93 38.89 -44.54
CA SER A 481 4.71 39.36 -43.39
C SER A 481 4.32 40.80 -43.07
N LEU A 482 4.33 41.19 -41.80
CA LEU A 482 4.45 42.60 -41.43
C LEU A 482 5.23 42.75 -40.11
N GLU A 483 5.91 43.89 -39.98
CA GLU A 483 6.90 44.15 -38.95
C GLU A 483 6.32 44.81 -37.68
N GLN A 484 7.21 45.05 -36.72
CA GLN A 484 7.06 45.84 -35.48
C GLN A 484 6.72 47.35 -35.81
N PRO A 485 6.49 48.32 -34.86
CA PRO A 485 7.04 48.36 -33.49
C PRO A 485 6.34 49.21 -32.36
N ILE A 486 7.01 49.26 -31.20
CA ILE A 486 7.10 50.35 -30.17
C ILE A 486 5.80 50.93 -29.54
N SER A 487 5.68 50.83 -28.20
CA SER A 487 5.78 51.98 -27.25
C SER A 487 5.46 51.64 -25.78
N GLU A 488 6.38 51.97 -24.85
CA GLU A 488 6.03 52.31 -23.46
C GLU A 488 5.47 53.76 -23.41
N PRO A 489 4.82 54.25 -22.32
CA PRO A 489 5.61 54.91 -21.27
C PRO A 489 5.05 54.92 -19.81
N GLU A 490 5.99 55.07 -18.86
CA GLU A 490 5.94 55.90 -17.62
C GLU A 490 4.90 55.67 -16.48
N LYS A 491 5.33 55.30 -15.26
CA LYS A 491 5.83 56.12 -14.09
C LYS A 491 4.76 56.85 -13.24
N LYS A 492 4.66 56.46 -11.95
CA LYS A 492 4.70 57.25 -10.68
C LYS A 492 4.24 56.33 -9.52
N ALA A 493 4.90 56.25 -8.35
CA ALA A 493 4.95 57.21 -7.22
C ALA A 493 3.55 57.45 -6.59
N SER A 494 3.30 57.54 -5.27
CA SER A 494 4.12 57.42 -4.03
C SER A 494 3.16 57.26 -2.81
N SER A 495 3.72 57.30 -1.58
CA SER A 495 3.08 57.70 -0.29
C SER A 495 1.90 56.91 0.31
N THR A 496 2.22 56.14 1.36
CA THR A 496 1.52 56.11 2.69
C THR A 496 1.56 57.50 3.39
N PRO A 497 0.92 57.77 4.55
CA PRO A 497 0.06 56.92 5.42
C PRO A 497 -1.24 57.59 5.97
N LEU A 498 -2.10 56.82 6.67
CA LEU A 498 -2.59 57.07 8.06
C LEU A 498 -3.89 56.28 8.40
N THR A 499 -3.96 55.80 9.64
CA THR A 499 -5.15 55.30 10.38
C THR A 499 -5.68 56.40 11.32
N PRO A 500 -6.71 56.21 12.19
CA PRO A 500 -7.74 55.14 12.31
C PRO A 500 -9.20 55.68 12.44
N THR A 501 -10.22 54.83 12.21
CA THR A 501 -11.49 54.89 12.98
C THR A 501 -12.22 53.53 13.01
N GLU A 502 -13.01 53.31 14.05
CA GLU A 502 -13.85 52.13 14.29
C GLU A 502 -15.19 52.20 13.52
N SER A 503 -15.72 51.08 13.04
CA SER A 503 -17.17 50.80 13.07
C SER A 503 -17.52 49.35 12.71
N GLU A 504 -18.65 48.91 13.26
CA GLU A 504 -19.18 47.56 13.36
C GLU A 504 -19.81 46.97 12.07
N VAL A 505 -20.00 45.64 12.09
CA VAL A 505 -21.06 44.85 11.40
C VAL A 505 -21.12 44.85 9.86
N SER A 506 -20.81 43.70 9.25
CA SER A 506 -21.81 42.84 8.57
C SER A 506 -21.17 41.64 7.82
N THR A 507 -22.03 40.70 7.40
CA THR A 507 -21.71 39.31 7.04
C THR A 507 -21.39 39.10 5.55
N THR A 508 -20.30 38.40 5.22
CA THR A 508 -20.16 37.63 3.95
C THR A 508 -19.26 36.41 4.14
N ASN A 509 -19.63 35.27 3.55
CA ASN A 509 -18.81 34.04 3.58
C ASN A 509 -17.74 34.06 2.48
N GLU A 510 -16.47 34.26 2.84
CA GLU A 510 -15.36 34.11 1.91
C GLU A 510 -14.90 32.66 1.75
N THR A 511 -14.73 32.23 0.51
CA THR A 511 -14.17 30.92 0.15
C THR A 511 -12.69 30.86 0.52
N GLN A 512 -12.33 30.01 1.48
CA GLN A 512 -10.93 29.76 1.85
C GLN A 512 -10.17 29.09 0.70
N THR A 513 -9.48 29.89 -0.11
CA THR A 513 -8.40 29.39 -0.98
C THR A 513 -7.21 29.04 -0.09
N GLU A 514 -6.84 27.76 -0.06
CA GLU A 514 -5.76 27.24 0.76
C GLU A 514 -4.41 27.85 0.34
N ILE A 515 -3.88 28.78 1.15
CA ILE A 515 -2.62 29.46 0.88
C ILE A 515 -1.46 28.51 1.14
N VAL A 516 -1.14 27.67 0.15
CA VAL A 516 0.10 26.87 0.14
C VAL A 516 1.29 27.84 0.28
N PRO A 517 2.14 27.70 1.31
CA PRO A 517 3.23 28.64 1.56
C PRO A 517 4.29 28.52 0.46
N LYS A 518 4.23 29.40 -0.54
CA LYS A 518 5.23 29.51 -1.61
C LYS A 518 6.60 29.83 -1.00
N ILE A 519 7.47 28.83 -0.91
CA ILE A 519 8.86 28.96 -0.44
C ILE A 519 9.68 29.75 -1.48
N LYS A 520 9.55 31.09 -1.44
CA LYS A 520 10.32 32.02 -2.26
C LYS A 520 11.81 31.93 -1.88
N GLY A 521 12.60 31.17 -2.65
CA GLY A 521 14.05 31.12 -2.49
C GLY A 521 14.75 29.79 -2.78
N ALA A 522 14.03 28.72 -3.13
CA ALA A 522 14.65 27.44 -3.48
C ALA A 522 15.57 27.56 -4.72
N LYS A 523 16.88 27.39 -4.52
CA LYS A 523 17.88 27.36 -5.61
C LYS A 523 18.01 25.93 -6.15
N VAL A 524 17.91 25.77 -7.46
CA VAL A 524 18.05 24.47 -8.13
C VAL A 524 19.50 24.28 -8.60
N ILE A 525 20.08 23.10 -8.39
CA ILE A 525 21.48 22.82 -8.76
C ILE A 525 21.51 22.06 -10.09
N CYS A 526 22.25 22.58 -11.07
CA CYS A 526 22.42 21.92 -12.38
C CYS A 526 23.17 20.59 -12.25
N GLN A 527 22.70 19.54 -12.91
CA GLN A 527 23.31 18.20 -12.85
C GLN A 527 24.71 18.17 -13.50
N HIS A 528 24.90 18.88 -14.61
CA HIS A 528 26.12 18.83 -15.41
C HIS A 528 27.25 19.69 -14.82
N CYS A 529 26.98 20.95 -14.49
CA CYS A 529 28.02 21.91 -14.05
C CYS A 529 27.96 22.30 -12.57
N LYS A 530 26.96 21.79 -11.80
CA LYS A 530 26.73 22.10 -10.37
C LYS A 530 26.47 23.58 -10.05
N ALA A 531 26.26 24.44 -11.05
CA ALA A 531 25.86 25.82 -10.83
C ALA A 531 24.47 25.92 -10.17
N ALA A 532 24.31 26.85 -9.24
CA ALA A 532 23.03 27.18 -8.63
C ALA A 532 22.24 28.12 -9.55
N LEU A 533 21.00 27.74 -9.85
CA LEU A 533 20.07 28.43 -10.74
C LEU A 533 18.83 28.88 -9.95
N PRO A 534 18.19 30.00 -10.33
CA PRO A 534 16.84 30.31 -9.85
C PRO A 534 15.84 29.27 -10.38
N SER A 535 14.85 28.92 -9.57
CA SER A 535 13.80 27.93 -9.89
C SER A 535 12.91 28.29 -11.09
N THR A 536 13.09 29.46 -11.71
CA THR A 536 12.36 29.88 -12.91
C THR A 536 13.03 29.47 -14.23
N LYS A 537 14.31 29.04 -14.23
CA LYS A 537 15.05 28.72 -15.46
C LYS A 537 15.08 27.22 -15.76
N ARG A 538 14.53 26.82 -16.91
CA ARG A 538 14.54 25.43 -17.42
C ARG A 538 15.89 25.00 -18.01
N ILE A 539 16.73 25.95 -18.43
CA ILE A 539 18.04 25.71 -19.04
C ILE A 539 19.14 26.31 -18.17
N CYS A 540 20.25 25.60 -17.99
CA CYS A 540 21.38 26.10 -17.22
C CYS A 540 22.13 27.19 -17.98
N SER A 541 22.15 28.41 -17.44
CA SER A 541 22.87 29.55 -18.04
C SER A 541 24.40 29.45 -18.02
N GLN A 542 24.97 28.39 -17.44
CA GLN A 542 26.42 28.15 -17.40
C GLN A 542 26.89 27.04 -18.36
N CYS A 543 26.01 26.12 -18.77
CA CYS A 543 26.39 25.00 -19.63
C CYS A 543 25.38 24.60 -20.71
N GLY A 544 24.28 25.36 -20.90
CA GLY A 544 23.27 25.11 -21.94
C GLY A 544 22.40 23.86 -21.75
N ASN A 545 22.75 22.96 -20.83
CA ASN A 545 21.99 21.73 -20.60
C ASN A 545 20.64 22.01 -19.87
N PRO A 546 19.58 21.25 -20.19
CA PRO A 546 18.31 21.34 -19.50
C PRO A 546 18.43 20.89 -18.04
N VAL A 547 17.59 21.46 -17.18
CA VAL A 547 17.43 21.06 -15.77
C VAL A 547 16.33 20.01 -15.68
N ARG A 548 16.51 18.97 -14.84
CA ARG A 548 15.47 17.93 -14.61
C ARG A 548 14.17 18.61 -14.18
N THR A 549 13.08 18.29 -14.87
CA THR A 549 11.73 18.73 -14.56
C THR A 549 10.93 17.62 -13.88
N CYS A 550 9.91 17.99 -13.11
CA CYS A 550 8.95 17.05 -12.55
C CYS A 550 8.09 16.45 -13.68
N PRO A 551 7.88 15.13 -13.72
CA PRO A 551 7.04 14.50 -14.75
C PRO A 551 5.56 14.87 -14.65
N HIS A 552 5.07 15.30 -13.47
CA HIS A 552 3.66 15.64 -13.25
C HIS A 552 3.30 17.09 -13.61
N CYS A 553 4.19 18.06 -13.35
CA CYS A 553 3.88 19.49 -13.51
C CYS A 553 4.91 20.29 -14.33
N SER A 554 5.95 19.64 -14.86
CA SER A 554 7.06 20.27 -15.59
C SER A 554 7.88 21.33 -14.84
N ALA A 555 7.68 21.51 -13.53
CA ALA A 555 8.50 22.41 -12.71
C ALA A 555 9.94 21.89 -12.55
N PRO A 556 10.98 22.74 -12.57
CA PRO A 556 12.36 22.32 -12.42
C PRO A 556 12.68 21.90 -10.97
N ILE A 557 13.33 20.73 -10.82
CA ILE A 557 13.57 20.07 -9.53
C ILE A 557 15.06 19.76 -9.32
N SER A 558 15.49 19.66 -8.06
CA SER A 558 16.86 19.25 -7.75
C SER A 558 17.04 17.73 -7.93
N VAL A 559 18.26 17.28 -8.17
CA VAL A 559 18.61 15.85 -8.35
C VAL A 559 18.20 14.99 -7.15
N HIS A 560 18.18 15.57 -5.95
CA HIS A 560 17.92 14.89 -4.69
C HIS A 560 16.47 15.03 -4.20
N THR A 561 15.64 15.76 -4.96
CA THR A 561 14.24 16.04 -4.62
C THR A 561 13.36 14.86 -5.03
N ARG A 562 12.96 14.02 -4.06
CA ARG A 562 12.04 12.88 -4.28
C ARG A 562 10.57 13.27 -4.42
N ILE A 563 10.18 14.46 -3.98
CA ILE A 563 8.79 14.96 -3.99
C ILE A 563 8.84 16.36 -4.57
N CYS A 564 8.09 16.63 -5.65
CA CYS A 564 8.05 17.94 -6.27
C CYS A 564 7.46 18.98 -5.31
N PRO A 565 8.12 20.13 -5.07
CA PRO A 565 7.61 21.15 -4.14
C PRO A 565 6.36 21.88 -4.65
N ASP A 566 6.12 21.88 -5.97
CA ASP A 566 5.00 22.62 -6.58
C ASP A 566 3.73 21.78 -6.74
N CYS A 567 3.82 20.46 -6.88
CA CYS A 567 2.66 19.58 -7.09
C CYS A 567 2.59 18.36 -6.15
N SER A 568 3.51 18.24 -5.19
CA SER A 568 3.63 17.11 -4.24
C SER A 568 3.76 15.71 -4.86
N GLY A 569 3.92 15.61 -6.19
CA GLY A 569 4.10 14.35 -6.90
C GLY A 569 5.47 13.72 -6.62
N ILE A 570 5.49 12.40 -6.45
CA ILE A 570 6.72 11.63 -6.25
C ILE A 570 7.50 11.61 -7.57
N VAL A 571 8.75 12.07 -7.52
CA VAL A 571 9.65 12.05 -8.68
C VAL A 571 10.52 10.79 -8.58
N THR A 572 10.23 9.82 -9.44
CA THR A 572 11.11 8.70 -9.76
C THR A 572 12.27 9.16 -10.65
#